data_AF-A0A3C0ZAY4-F1
#
_entry.id   AF-A0A3C0ZAY4-F1
#
_cell.length_a   1.000
_cell.length_b   1.000
_cell.length_c   1.000
_cell.angle_alpha   90.00
_cell.angle_beta   90.00
_cell.angle_gamma   90.00
#
_symmetry.space_group_name_H-M   'P 1'
#
loop_
_entity.id
_entity.type
_entity.pdbx_description
1 polymer ?
#
loop_
_entity_poly.entity_id
_entity_poly.type
_entity_poly.pdbx_seq_one_letter_code
_entity_poly.pdbx_strand_id
1 'polypeptide(L)' 'MLSTSIVKAQNPQWNAAEIKLHLEKLNVLGSVLYFAAHPDDENTRLIAWLAQEKKYKTGY' A
#
# COMPACT_ATOMS: atom_id res chain seq x y z
N MET A 1 29.76 -8.04 29.00
CA MET A 1 29.67 -8.70 27.68
C MET A 1 28.43 -8.15 26.98
N LEU A 2 28.57 -7.30 25.98
CA LEU A 2 27.42 -6.79 25.20
C LEU A 2 27.14 -7.77 24.06
N SER A 3 25.97 -8.40 24.10
CA SER A 3 25.47 -9.26 23.00
C SER A 3 24.86 -8.38 21.91
N THR A 4 25.46 -8.37 20.73
CA THR A 4 24.92 -7.67 19.55
C THR A 4 23.92 -8.58 18.83
N SER A 5 22.63 -8.31 18.98
CA SER A 5 21.58 -8.99 18.22
C SER A 5 21.59 -8.51 16.76
N ILE A 6 21.80 -9.43 15.81
CA ILE A 6 21.72 -9.15 14.38
C ILE A 6 20.24 -9.04 14.01
N VAL A 7 19.77 -7.83 13.67
CA VAL A 7 18.41 -7.62 13.17
C VAL A 7 18.37 -8.00 11.69
N LYS A 8 17.61 -9.06 11.33
CA LYS A 8 17.25 -9.33 9.93
C LYS A 8 16.14 -8.35 9.52
N ALA A 9 16.37 -7.59 8.46
CA ALA A 9 15.31 -6.83 7.81
C ALA A 9 14.26 -7.79 7.21
N GLN A 10 12.98 -7.49 7.38
CA GLN A 10 11.91 -8.23 6.72
C GLN A 10 11.87 -7.79 5.25
N ASN A 11 12.36 -8.65 4.35
CA ASN A 11 12.11 -8.47 2.93
C ASN A 11 10.78 -9.16 2.60
N PRO A 12 9.73 -8.43 2.19
CA PRO A 12 8.48 -9.06 1.80
C PRO A 12 8.74 -9.99 0.61
N GLN A 13 8.36 -11.26 0.73
CA GLN A 13 8.36 -12.18 -0.40
C GLN A 13 7.15 -11.88 -1.26
N TRP A 14 7.38 -11.29 -2.43
CA TRP A 14 6.32 -11.03 -3.40
C TRP A 14 6.18 -12.17 -4.40
N ASN A 15 4.94 -12.50 -4.72
CA ASN A 15 4.65 -13.39 -5.85
C ASN A 15 4.69 -12.63 -7.19
N ALA A 16 4.65 -13.35 -8.31
CA ALA A 16 4.74 -12.76 -9.64
C ALA A 16 3.61 -11.75 -9.95
N ALA A 17 2.40 -11.99 -9.44
CA ALA A 17 1.26 -11.10 -9.64
C ALA A 17 1.44 -9.78 -8.87
N GLU A 18 1.95 -9.85 -7.64
CA GLU A 18 2.28 -8.68 -6.82
C GLU A 18 3.39 -7.85 -7.47
N ILE A 19 4.44 -8.47 -7.97
CA ILE A 19 5.53 -7.76 -8.67
C ILE A 19 4.99 -7.00 -9.88
N LYS A 20 4.16 -7.66 -10.71
CA LYS A 20 3.52 -7.03 -11.87
C LYS A 20 2.65 -5.83 -11.45
N LEU A 21 1.83 -5.98 -10.41
CA LEU A 21 0.99 -4.91 -9.90
C LEU A 21 1.81 -3.70 -9.41
N HIS A 22 2.92 -3.95 -8.70
CA HIS A 22 3.81 -2.89 -8.23
C HIS A 22 4.50 -2.17 -9.39
N LEU A 23 4.93 -2.89 -10.43
CA LEU A 23 5.48 -2.28 -11.64
C LEU A 23 4.46 -1.37 -12.34
N GLU A 24 3.20 -1.82 -12.44
CA GLU A 24 2.13 -1.01 -13.03
C GLU A 24 1.81 0.25 -12.21
N LYS A 25 1.93 0.19 -10.88
CA LYS A 25 1.77 1.34 -9.98
C LYS A 25 2.85 2.41 -10.17
N LEU A 26 4.07 2.05 -10.58
CA LEU A 26 5.15 3.03 -10.82
C LEU A 26 4.82 4.04 -11.92
N ASN A 27 3.97 3.65 -12.89
CA ASN A 27 3.53 4.52 -13.98
C ASN A 27 2.39 5.46 -13.57
N VAL A 28 1.87 5.34 -12.35
CA VAL A 28 0.78 6.17 -11.82
C VAL A 28 1.34 7.12 -10.79
N LEU A 29 1.50 8.39 -11.18
CA LEU A 29 2.03 9.45 -10.31
C LEU A 29 0.96 10.08 -9.39
N GLY A 30 -0.29 9.64 -9.50
CA GLY A 30 -1.40 10.16 -8.70
C GLY A 30 -1.45 9.58 -7.29
N SER A 31 -1.67 10.44 -6.31
CA SER A 31 -1.94 10.06 -4.92
C SER A 31 -3.30 10.57 -4.47
N VAL A 32 -4.01 9.79 -3.67
CA VAL A 32 -5.29 10.16 -3.07
C VAL A 32 -5.20 10.01 -1.57
N LEU A 33 -5.63 11.02 -0.83
CA LEU A 33 -5.84 10.95 0.61
C LEU A 33 -7.35 11.01 0.86
N TYR A 34 -7.92 9.94 1.40
CA TYR A 34 -9.31 9.91 1.83
C TYR A 34 -9.38 10.42 3.27
N PHE A 35 -10.33 11.29 3.59
CA PHE A 35 -10.49 11.87 4.92
C PHE A 35 -11.95 11.75 5.34
N ALA A 36 -12.21 11.18 6.52
CA ALA A 36 -13.55 10.97 7.07
C ALA A 36 -13.65 11.57 8.48
N ALA A 37 -14.82 12.12 8.81
CA ALA A 37 -15.08 12.68 10.14
C ALA A 37 -15.42 11.58 11.14
N HIS A 38 -16.13 10.55 10.67
CA HIS A 38 -16.54 9.39 11.46
C HIS A 38 -16.19 8.07 10.76
N PRO A 39 -16.06 6.95 11.51
CA PRO A 39 -15.78 5.65 10.92
C PRO A 39 -16.90 5.11 10.01
N ASP A 40 -18.15 5.59 10.14
CA ASP A 40 -19.27 5.23 9.26
C ASP A 40 -19.28 5.99 7.93
N ASP A 41 -18.51 7.09 7.82
CA ASP A 41 -18.27 7.81 6.55
C ASP A 41 -17.21 7.12 5.67
N GLU A 42 -16.57 6.04 6.17
CA GLU A 42 -15.58 5.28 5.41
C GLU A 42 -16.18 4.53 4.23
N ASN A 43 -15.67 4.78 3.02
CA ASN A 43 -16.01 3.98 1.86
C ASN A 43 -14.83 3.07 1.45
N THR A 44 -14.70 1.94 2.14
CA THR A 44 -13.64 0.95 1.90
C THR A 44 -13.63 0.45 0.44
N ARG A 45 -14.81 0.35 -0.20
CA ARG A 45 -14.91 -0.10 -1.60
C ARG A 45 -14.29 0.93 -2.55
N LEU A 46 -14.55 2.21 -2.32
CA LEU A 46 -13.96 3.29 -3.10
C LEU A 46 -12.44 3.32 -2.94
N ILE A 47 -11.94 3.22 -1.70
CA ILE A 47 -10.50 3.22 -1.41
C ILE A 47 -9.83 2.03 -2.10
N ALA A 48 -10.41 0.84 -2.01
CA ALA A 48 -9.89 -0.35 -2.68
C ALA A 48 -9.87 -0.21 -4.22
N TRP A 49 -10.91 0.38 -4.80
CA TRP A 49 -10.98 0.63 -6.24
C TRP A 49 -9.91 1.62 -6.71
N LEU A 50 -9.70 2.72 -5.98
CA LEU A 50 -8.65 3.69 -6.27
C LEU A 50 -7.25 3.05 -6.19
N ALA A 51 -7.03 2.17 -5.20
CA ALA A 51 -5.74 1.51 -4.96
C ALA A 51 -5.40 0.39 -5.97
N GLN A 52 -6.40 -0.38 -6.41
CA GLN A 52 -6.20 -1.58 -7.23
C GLN A 52 -6.47 -1.34 -8.71
N GLU A 53 -7.63 -0.76 -9.04
CA GLU A 53 -8.04 -0.54 -10.43
C GLU A 53 -7.32 0.68 -11.01
N LYS A 54 -7.41 1.82 -10.30
CA LYS A 54 -6.76 3.07 -10.71
C LYS A 54 -5.30 3.15 -10.32
N LYS A 55 -4.81 2.23 -9.48
CA LYS A 55 -3.41 2.10 -9.05
C LYS A 55 -2.86 3.37 -8.39
N TYR A 56 -3.74 4.22 -7.87
CA TYR A 56 -3.32 5.40 -7.12
C TYR A 56 -2.68 4.98 -5.80
N LYS A 57 -1.73 5.79 -5.35
CA LYS A 57 -1.24 5.69 -3.98
C LYS A 57 -2.29 6.27 -3.04
N THR A 58 -3.09 5.40 -2.43
CA THR A 58 -4.16 5.77 -1.51
C THR A 58 -3.69 5.77 -0.05
N GLY A 59 -3.93 6.86 0.65
CA GLY A 59 -3.95 6.94 2.11
C GLY A 59 -5.39 7.12 2.61
N TYR A 60 -5.66 6.61 3.81
CA TYR A 60 -6.90 6.79 4.56
C TYR A 60 -6.51 7.33 5.94
#